data_AF-A0A3C1UTD6-F1
#
_entry.id   AF-A0A3C1UTD6-F1
#
_cell.length_a   1.000
_cell.length_b   1.000
_cell.length_c   1.000
_cell.angle_alpha   90.00
_cell.angle_beta   90.00
_cell.angle_gamma   90.00
#
_symmetry.space_group_name_H-M   'P 1'
#
loop_
_entity.id
_entity.type
_entity.pdbx_description
1 polymer ?
#
loop_
_entity_poly.entity_id
_entity_poly.type
_entity_poly.pdbx_seq_one_letter_code
_entity_poly.pdbx_strand_id
1 'polypeptide(L)'
;MFASVRFASARGFFLFSAKKCNVSLCQGTNRKKGGGQLKDFEKLYYLHKEELYRYLLGLTHDPEQAGDLMQETFLQAMLGIGRFRQQSSVRTWLFAIGRNLWLKELRKHRETVEYDDLLEIYTRQTLEETASNRETLHRIKKLMCQKDERVNLVFSMRVSGYSYAQIAQKAGISESSARVLEHRIRTWLKEQLEKGETNEREL
;
A
#
# COMPACT_ATOMS: atom_id res chain seq x y z
N MET A 1 18.39 19.44 12.78
CA MET A 1 18.42 19.78 11.34
C MET A 1 17.40 18.90 10.65
N PHE A 2 16.25 19.48 10.34
CA PHE A 2 15.08 18.80 9.80
C PHE A 2 15.21 18.70 8.27
N ALA A 3 15.18 17.49 7.71
CA ALA A 3 15.02 17.31 6.28
C ALA A 3 13.52 17.30 5.96
N SER A 4 13.04 18.44 5.47
CA SER A 4 11.67 18.67 5.02
C SER A 4 11.44 17.95 3.69
N VAL A 5 10.69 16.85 3.69
CA VAL A 5 10.34 16.11 2.46
C VAL A 5 9.12 16.77 1.80
N ARG A 6 9.36 17.47 0.69
CA ARG A 6 8.30 18.03 -0.19
C ARG A 6 7.70 16.92 -1.04
N PHE A 7 6.40 16.64 -0.86
CA PHE A 7 5.61 15.78 -1.74
C PHE A 7 5.20 16.54 -3.00
N ALA A 8 5.75 16.16 -4.15
CA ALA A 8 5.31 16.59 -5.46
C ALA A 8 4.23 15.64 -6.00
N SER A 9 3.17 16.23 -6.56
CA SER A 9 2.01 15.58 -7.16
C SER A 9 2.35 14.92 -8.51
N ALA A 10 1.96 13.66 -8.72
CA ALA A 10 1.83 13.08 -10.05
C ALA A 10 0.72 12.02 -10.10
N ARG A 11 -0.38 12.36 -10.78
CA ARG A 11 -1.45 11.46 -11.25
C ARG A 11 -0.89 10.43 -12.23
N GLY A 12 -1.35 9.18 -12.17
CA GLY A 12 -0.96 8.15 -13.15
C GLY A 12 -1.75 6.86 -13.03
N PHE A 13 -3.00 6.87 -13.48
CA PHE A 13 -3.83 5.70 -13.75
C PHE A 13 -3.17 4.89 -14.88
N PHE A 14 -2.81 3.62 -14.69
CA PHE A 14 -2.42 2.75 -15.81
C PHE A 14 -3.02 1.35 -15.70
N LEU A 15 -3.98 1.11 -16.59
CA LEU A 15 -4.49 -0.18 -17.03
C LEU A 15 -3.34 -1.02 -17.60
N PHE A 16 -3.08 -2.20 -17.05
CA PHE A 16 -2.06 -3.10 -17.56
C PHE A 16 -2.67 -4.18 -18.45
N SER A 17 -2.49 -4.01 -19.75
CA SER A 17 -2.74 -5.01 -20.79
C SER A 17 -1.70 -6.14 -20.68
N ALA A 18 -2.20 -7.37 -20.57
CA ALA A 18 -1.40 -8.57 -20.41
C ALA A 18 -0.83 -9.03 -21.77
N LYS A 19 0.48 -8.81 -21.99
CA LYS A 19 1.22 -9.59 -22.98
C LYS A 19 1.76 -10.86 -22.33
N LYS A 20 1.28 -12.02 -22.82
CA LYS A 20 1.75 -13.35 -22.44
C LYS A 20 3.25 -13.48 -22.72
N CYS A 21 4.05 -13.73 -21.70
CA CYS A 21 5.43 -14.18 -21.86
C CYS A 21 5.47 -15.67 -21.47
N ASN A 22 5.75 -16.51 -22.47
CA ASN A 22 5.80 -17.95 -22.36
C ASN A 22 7.21 -18.36 -21.92
N VAL A 23 7.41 -18.63 -20.63
CA VAL A 23 8.62 -19.26 -20.13
C VAL A 23 8.23 -20.65 -19.67
N SER A 24 8.53 -21.63 -20.51
CA SER A 24 8.46 -23.05 -20.19
C SER A 24 9.53 -23.39 -19.14
N LEU A 25 9.13 -23.47 -17.87
CA LEU A 25 9.95 -24.03 -16.79
C LEU A 25 9.21 -25.24 -16.19
N CYS A 26 9.58 -26.39 -16.72
CA CYS A 26 9.33 -27.76 -16.27
C CYS A 26 10.72 -28.33 -15.91
N GLN A 27 10.99 -29.13 -14.87
CA GLN A 27 10.27 -29.69 -13.73
C GLN A 27 11.36 -30.13 -12.71
N GLY A 28 10.93 -30.52 -11.51
CA GLY A 28 11.48 -31.75 -10.93
C GLY A 28 12.56 -31.57 -9.86
N THR A 29 12.18 -31.96 -8.66
CA THR A 29 13.01 -32.29 -7.50
C THR A 29 14.26 -33.10 -7.85
N ASN A 30 15.47 -32.57 -7.64
CA ASN A 30 16.55 -33.28 -6.95
C ASN A 30 17.76 -32.36 -6.66
N ARG A 31 18.47 -32.66 -5.58
CA ARG A 31 19.78 -32.10 -5.22
C ARG A 31 20.74 -32.12 -6.42
N LYS A 32 21.55 -31.06 -6.53
CA LYS A 32 22.68 -30.83 -7.45
C LYS A 32 22.35 -30.21 -8.81
N LYS A 33 22.45 -28.87 -8.87
CA LYS A 33 23.08 -28.05 -9.95
C LYS A 33 22.92 -26.55 -9.60
N GLY A 34 23.76 -26.05 -8.70
CA GLY A 34 23.72 -24.63 -8.25
C GLY A 34 23.95 -23.63 -9.38
N GLY A 35 24.66 -24.01 -10.45
CA GLY A 35 24.97 -23.10 -11.57
C GLY A 35 23.85 -22.91 -12.61
N GLY A 36 22.88 -23.82 -12.69
CA GLY A 36 21.75 -23.69 -13.64
C GLY A 36 20.65 -22.78 -13.12
N GLN A 37 20.26 -22.97 -11.85
CA GLN A 37 19.25 -22.15 -11.19
C GLN A 37 19.71 -20.68 -11.03
N LEU A 38 21.00 -20.44 -10.82
CA LEU A 38 21.55 -19.08 -10.77
C LEU A 38 21.39 -18.33 -12.09
N LYS A 39 21.71 -18.98 -13.23
CA LYS A 39 21.61 -18.38 -14.57
C LYS A 39 20.17 -18.05 -14.96
N ASP A 40 19.22 -18.90 -14.54
CA ASP A 40 17.81 -18.65 -14.81
C ASP A 40 17.25 -17.52 -13.93
N PHE A 41 17.72 -17.41 -12.68
CA PHE A 41 17.35 -16.29 -11.81
C PHE A 41 17.99 -14.96 -12.26
N GLU A 42 19.23 -14.99 -12.72
CA GLU A 42 19.92 -13.81 -13.27
C GLU A 42 19.13 -13.19 -14.44
N LYS A 43 18.62 -14.02 -15.35
CA LYS A 43 17.74 -13.55 -16.43
C LYS A 43 16.47 -12.91 -15.90
N LEU A 44 15.82 -13.52 -14.90
CA LEU A 44 14.63 -12.98 -14.25
C LEU A 44 14.93 -11.60 -13.63
N TYR A 45 16.08 -11.47 -12.95
CA TYR A 45 16.53 -10.21 -12.37
C TYR A 45 16.66 -9.12 -13.43
N TYR A 46 17.45 -9.34 -14.48
CA TYR A 46 17.64 -8.33 -15.51
C TYR A 46 16.36 -8.01 -16.29
N LEU A 47 15.45 -8.99 -16.44
CA LEU A 47 14.17 -8.78 -17.11
C LEU A 47 13.22 -7.87 -16.32
N HIS A 48 13.23 -7.94 -14.99
CA HIS A 48 12.23 -7.27 -14.15
C HIS A 48 12.77 -6.15 -13.26
N LYS A 49 14.10 -6.00 -13.08
CA LYS A 49 14.68 -5.03 -12.13
C LYS A 49 14.20 -3.60 -12.36
N GLU A 50 14.20 -3.11 -13.60
CA GLU A 50 13.84 -1.71 -13.88
C GLU A 50 12.35 -1.47 -13.70
N GLU A 51 11.53 -2.44 -14.12
CA GLU A 51 10.08 -2.35 -14.02
C GLU A 51 9.64 -2.41 -12.55
N LEU A 52 10.24 -3.31 -11.76
CA LEU A 52 10.00 -3.43 -10.33
C LEU A 52 10.48 -2.18 -9.59
N TYR A 53 11.66 -1.65 -9.93
CA TYR A 53 12.17 -0.42 -9.33
C TYR A 53 11.25 0.77 -9.62
N ARG A 54 10.83 0.98 -10.87
CA ARG A 54 9.88 2.06 -11.22
C ARG A 54 8.54 1.90 -10.48
N TYR A 55 8.06 0.68 -10.34
CA TYR A 55 6.85 0.38 -9.56
C TYR A 55 7.01 0.73 -8.09
N LEU A 56 8.10 0.30 -7.45
CA LEU A 56 8.38 0.58 -6.04
C LEU A 56 8.68 2.06 -5.80
N LEU A 57 9.32 2.74 -6.75
CA LEU A 57 9.53 4.18 -6.73
C LEU A 57 8.20 4.93 -6.76
N GLY A 58 7.24 4.49 -7.59
CA GLY A 58 5.89 5.06 -7.58
C GLY A 58 5.09 4.79 -6.29
N LEU A 59 5.48 3.78 -5.51
CA LEU A 59 4.86 3.49 -4.21
C LEU A 59 5.50 4.29 -3.05
N THR A 60 6.83 4.33 -3.02
CA THR A 60 7.63 4.93 -1.93
C THR A 60 7.83 6.43 -2.12
N HIS A 61 7.91 6.91 -3.37
CA HIS A 61 8.37 8.25 -3.74
C HIS A 61 9.78 8.58 -3.21
N ASP A 62 10.56 7.54 -2.87
CA ASP A 62 11.90 7.64 -2.32
C ASP A 62 12.83 6.68 -3.08
N PRO A 63 13.80 7.19 -3.85
CA PRO A 63 14.76 6.38 -4.61
C PRO A 63 15.56 5.39 -3.76
N GLU A 64 15.95 5.80 -2.54
CA GLU A 64 16.76 4.96 -1.64
C GLU A 64 15.92 3.78 -1.15
N GLN A 65 14.73 4.09 -0.61
CA GLN A 65 13.80 3.07 -0.13
C GLN A 65 13.29 2.15 -1.25
N ALA A 66 13.06 2.68 -2.46
CA ALA A 66 12.71 1.88 -3.62
C ALA A 66 13.82 0.90 -4.01
N GLY A 67 15.08 1.34 -3.93
CA GLY A 67 16.26 0.53 -4.18
C GLY A 67 16.39 -0.62 -3.18
N ASP A 68 16.22 -0.33 -1.89
CA ASP A 68 16.28 -1.33 -0.82
C ASP A 68 15.16 -2.36 -0.92
N LEU A 69 13.92 -1.90 -1.14
CA LEU A 69 12.78 -2.80 -1.33
C LEU A 69 12.95 -3.68 -2.56
N MET A 70 13.51 -3.16 -3.65
CA MET A 70 13.78 -3.96 -4.85
C MET A 70 14.78 -5.07 -4.53
N GLN A 71 15.89 -4.74 -3.86
CA GLN A 71 16.92 -5.72 -3.49
C GLN A 71 16.33 -6.82 -2.59
N GLU A 72 15.61 -6.44 -1.54
CA GLU A 72 14.96 -7.39 -0.63
C GLU A 72 13.91 -8.24 -1.37
N THR A 73 13.18 -7.66 -2.32
CA THR A 73 12.20 -8.40 -3.14
C THR A 73 12.86 -9.52 -3.91
N PHE A 74 14.00 -9.26 -4.56
CA PHE A 74 14.72 -10.30 -5.29
C PHE A 74 15.36 -11.34 -4.36
N LEU A 75 15.84 -10.94 -3.18
CA LEU A 75 16.32 -11.88 -2.17
C LEU A 75 15.21 -12.85 -1.73
N GLN A 76 14.04 -12.32 -1.38
CA GLN A 76 12.86 -13.13 -1.02
C GLN A 76 12.39 -14.00 -2.19
N ALA A 77 12.43 -13.49 -3.42
CA ALA A 77 12.10 -14.25 -4.61
C ALA A 77 13.06 -15.43 -4.81
N MET A 78 14.37 -15.23 -4.63
CA MET A 78 15.38 -16.29 -4.73
C MET A 78 15.13 -17.42 -3.73
N LEU A 79 14.75 -17.08 -2.49
CA LEU A 79 14.41 -18.04 -1.43
C LEU A 79 13.05 -18.74 -1.67
N GLY A 80 12.13 -18.07 -2.37
CA GLY A 80 10.76 -18.51 -2.59
C GLY A 80 10.52 -19.24 -3.92
N ILE A 81 11.42 -19.11 -4.90
CA ILE A 81 11.16 -19.53 -6.28
C ILE A 81 10.90 -21.03 -6.41
N GLY A 82 11.54 -21.86 -5.58
CA GLY A 82 11.30 -23.31 -5.55
C GLY A 82 9.89 -23.71 -5.06
N ARG A 83 9.16 -22.79 -4.41
CA ARG A 83 7.78 -22.99 -3.92
C ARG A 83 6.73 -22.31 -4.79
N PHE A 84 7.15 -21.63 -5.86
CA PHE A 84 6.24 -20.94 -6.75
C PHE A 84 5.39 -21.92 -7.55
N ARG A 85 4.08 -21.99 -7.26
CA ARG A 85 3.14 -22.96 -7.85
C ARG A 85 2.64 -22.60 -9.26
N GLN A 86 3.22 -21.60 -9.92
CA GLN A 86 2.86 -21.12 -11.27
C GLN A 86 1.36 -20.80 -11.48
N GLN A 87 0.63 -20.49 -10.40
CA GLN A 87 -0.79 -20.09 -10.47
C GLN A 87 -0.98 -18.63 -10.95
N SER A 88 0.11 -17.90 -11.13
CA SER A 88 0.16 -16.53 -11.64
C SER A 88 1.43 -16.34 -12.48
N SER A 89 1.58 -15.19 -13.15
CA SER A 89 2.84 -14.89 -13.82
C SER A 89 3.94 -14.61 -12.79
N VAL A 90 5.19 -14.96 -13.12
CA VAL A 90 6.37 -14.67 -12.27
C VAL A 90 6.45 -13.18 -11.94
N ARG A 91 6.14 -12.31 -12.91
CA ARG A 91 6.03 -10.86 -12.73
C ARG A 91 5.02 -10.50 -11.65
N THR A 92 3.79 -11.01 -11.75
CA THR A 92 2.73 -10.73 -10.77
C THR A 92 3.14 -11.16 -9.37
N TRP A 93 3.76 -12.33 -9.25
CA TRP A 93 4.26 -12.84 -7.98
C TRP A 93 5.38 -11.98 -7.40
N LEU A 94 6.36 -11.59 -8.22
CA LEU A 94 7.47 -10.71 -7.83
C LEU A 94 6.98 -9.34 -7.33
N PHE A 95 6.04 -8.73 -8.04
CA PHE A 95 5.47 -7.43 -7.66
C PHE A 95 4.62 -7.53 -6.39
N ALA A 96 3.98 -8.69 -6.15
CA ALA A 96 3.26 -8.94 -4.90
C ALA A 96 4.22 -9.03 -3.71
N ILE A 97 5.40 -9.64 -3.86
CA ILE A 97 6.44 -9.66 -2.82
C ILE A 97 6.86 -8.22 -2.48
N GLY A 98 7.24 -7.43 -3.50
CA GLY A 98 7.70 -6.05 -3.27
C GLY A 98 6.62 -5.16 -2.63
N ARG A 99 5.36 -5.29 -3.08
CA ARG A 99 4.24 -4.60 -2.45
C ARG A 99 4.06 -5.02 -0.98
N ASN A 100 4.20 -6.31 -0.66
CA ASN A 100 4.05 -6.79 0.71
C ASN A 100 5.17 -6.31 1.62
N LEU A 101 6.42 -6.26 1.12
CA LEU A 101 7.55 -5.69 1.84
C LEU A 101 7.33 -4.20 2.11
N TRP A 102 6.89 -3.43 1.10
CA TRP A 102 6.52 -2.04 1.29
C TRP A 102 5.45 -1.87 2.37
N LEU A 103 4.37 -2.66 2.31
CA LEU A 103 3.30 -2.62 3.30
C LEU A 103 3.77 -3.04 4.70
N LYS A 104 4.82 -3.86 4.81
CA LYS A 104 5.43 -4.27 6.09
C LYS A 104 6.29 -3.14 6.66
N GLU A 105 7.04 -2.44 5.83
CA GLU A 105 7.87 -1.32 6.29
C GLU A 105 7.04 -0.10 6.62
N LEU A 106 6.00 0.16 5.83
CA LEU A 106 4.96 1.11 6.21
C LEU A 106 4.27 0.72 7.53
N ARG A 107 4.25 -0.57 7.93
CA ARG A 107 3.75 -0.98 9.26
C ARG A 107 4.77 -0.77 10.37
N LYS A 108 6.05 -1.06 10.14
CA LYS A 108 7.10 -0.83 11.14
C LYS A 108 7.25 0.66 11.47
N HIS A 109 7.18 1.52 10.45
CA HIS A 109 7.21 2.96 10.68
C HIS A 109 5.97 3.48 11.44
N ARG A 110 4.87 2.72 11.55
CA ARG A 110 3.68 3.14 12.33
C ARG A 110 3.87 3.11 13.84
N GLU A 111 4.81 2.33 14.36
CA GLU A 111 5.07 2.32 15.81
C GLU A 111 5.81 3.60 16.26
N THR A 112 6.36 4.36 15.31
CA THR A 112 7.14 5.58 15.55
C THR A 112 6.52 6.85 14.96
N VAL A 113 5.41 6.74 14.21
CA VAL A 113 4.74 7.88 13.57
C VAL A 113 3.47 8.21 14.34
N GLU A 114 3.31 9.47 14.69
CA GLU A 114 2.14 9.97 15.40
C GLU A 114 0.86 9.74 14.58
N TYR A 115 -0.24 9.41 15.25
CA TYR A 115 -1.52 9.14 14.59
C TYR A 115 -2.00 10.31 13.73
N ASP A 116 -1.65 11.54 14.12
CA ASP A 116 -2.02 12.77 13.42
C ASP A 116 -1.38 12.86 12.04
N ASP A 117 -0.11 12.47 11.91
CA ASP A 117 0.60 12.46 10.63
C ASP A 117 -0.01 11.41 9.69
N LEU A 118 -0.38 10.24 10.24
CA LEU A 118 -1.06 9.19 9.48
C LEU A 118 -2.46 9.63 9.02
N LEU A 119 -3.17 10.36 9.87
CA LEU A 119 -4.49 10.90 9.56
C LEU A 119 -4.40 11.96 8.45
N GLU A 120 -3.37 12.81 8.47
CA GLU A 120 -3.10 13.78 7.42
C GLU A 120 -2.86 13.10 6.06
N ILE A 121 -1.96 12.11 6.04
CA ILE A 121 -1.66 11.35 4.83
C ILE A 121 -2.90 10.65 4.28
N TYR A 122 -3.67 9.98 5.14
CA TYR A 122 -4.89 9.28 4.77
C TYR A 122 -5.95 10.23 4.20
N THR A 123 -6.16 11.38 4.85
CA THR A 123 -7.14 12.40 4.46
C THR A 123 -6.80 12.94 3.07
N ARG A 124 -5.53 13.33 2.87
CA ARG A 124 -5.04 13.83 1.58
C ARG A 124 -5.23 12.83 0.43
N GLN A 125 -5.08 11.54 0.71
CA GLN A 125 -5.21 10.48 -0.30
C GLN A 125 -6.66 10.10 -0.64
N THR A 126 -7.60 10.28 0.30
CA THR A 126 -8.93 9.68 0.19
C THR A 126 -10.07 10.68 0.08
N LEU A 127 -9.90 11.88 0.65
CA LEU A 127 -10.94 12.91 0.67
C LEU A 127 -10.80 13.94 -0.47
N GLU A 128 -9.71 13.90 -1.23
CA GLU A 128 -9.48 14.58 -2.53
C GLU A 128 -9.51 16.12 -2.57
N GLU A 129 -9.48 16.82 -1.44
CA GLU A 129 -9.44 18.29 -1.42
C GLU A 129 -8.22 18.85 -0.70
N THR A 130 -7.94 20.13 -0.97
CA THR A 130 -6.98 21.10 -0.41
C THR A 130 -6.97 21.23 1.13
N ALA A 131 -7.45 20.21 1.83
CA ALA A 131 -7.70 20.14 3.25
C ALA A 131 -6.49 19.63 4.06
N SER A 132 -5.27 20.05 3.69
CA SER A 132 -4.07 19.89 4.53
C SER A 132 -3.95 21.05 5.53
N ASN A 133 -5.08 21.44 6.14
CA ASN A 133 -5.10 22.41 7.22
C ASN A 133 -5.37 21.68 8.54
N ARG A 134 -4.61 22.02 9.57
CA ARG A 134 -4.72 21.45 10.93
C ARG A 134 -6.16 21.48 11.47
N GLU A 135 -6.95 22.45 11.02
CA GLU A 135 -8.37 22.63 11.31
C GLU A 135 -9.25 21.51 10.74
N THR A 136 -9.02 21.06 9.50
CA THR A 136 -9.74 19.92 8.91
C THR A 136 -9.49 18.64 9.71
N LEU A 137 -8.23 18.38 10.08
CA LEU A 137 -7.89 17.20 10.89
C LEU A 137 -8.57 17.23 12.25
N HIS A 138 -8.61 18.41 12.88
CA HIS A 138 -9.34 18.60 14.14
C HIS A 138 -10.85 18.33 13.98
N ARG A 139 -11.44 18.80 12.88
CA ARG A 139 -12.86 18.58 12.56
C ARG A 139 -13.17 17.10 12.32
N ILE A 140 -12.32 16.40 11.56
CA ILE A 140 -12.45 14.95 11.33
C ILE A 140 -12.43 14.19 12.67
N LYS A 141 -11.47 14.49 13.55
CA LYS A 141 -11.41 13.88 14.88
C LYS A 141 -12.70 14.09 15.67
N LYS A 142 -13.19 15.34 15.72
CA LYS A 142 -14.44 15.68 16.42
C LYS A 142 -15.65 14.93 15.87
N LEU A 143 -15.75 14.81 14.55
CA LEU A 143 -16.80 14.07 13.86
C LEU A 143 -16.74 12.56 14.17
N MET A 144 -15.53 11.99 14.18
CA MET A 144 -15.33 10.56 14.47
C MET A 144 -15.62 10.22 15.95
N CYS A 145 -15.35 11.13 16.90
CA CYS A 145 -15.73 10.95 18.30
C CYS A 145 -17.25 10.74 18.52
N GLN A 146 -18.10 11.14 17.57
CA GLN A 146 -19.56 10.96 17.65
C GLN A 146 -20.03 9.58 17.13
N LYS A 147 -19.14 8.80 16.52
CA LYS A 147 -19.47 7.49 15.94
C LYS A 147 -19.26 6.36 16.94
N ASP A 148 -19.92 5.23 16.66
CA ASP A 148 -19.78 4.01 17.44
C ASP A 148 -18.33 3.52 17.50
N GLU A 149 -17.97 2.85 18.59
CA GLU A 149 -16.62 2.32 18.82
C GLU A 149 -16.13 1.43 17.66
N ARG A 150 -17.00 0.59 17.11
CA ARG A 150 -16.67 -0.27 15.96
C ARG A 150 -16.29 0.55 14.72
N VAL A 151 -17.00 1.65 14.46
CA VAL A 151 -16.73 2.54 13.33
C VAL A 151 -15.38 3.23 13.52
N ASN A 152 -15.11 3.70 14.74
CA ASN A 152 -13.85 4.31 15.13
C ASN A 152 -12.67 3.33 15.05
N LEU A 153 -12.86 2.07 15.44
CA LEU A 153 -11.85 1.03 15.30
C LEU A 153 -11.48 0.79 13.83
N VAL A 154 -12.49 0.63 12.96
CA VAL A 154 -12.25 0.40 11.53
C VAL A 154 -11.56 1.61 10.89
N PHE A 155 -11.99 2.83 11.22
CA PHE A 155 -11.38 4.05 10.72
C PHE A 155 -9.93 4.20 11.19
N SER A 156 -9.69 4.12 12.50
CA SER A 156 -8.34 4.29 13.08
C SER A 156 -7.36 3.25 12.57
N MET A 157 -7.79 1.99 12.41
CA MET A 157 -6.96 0.95 11.80
C MET A 157 -6.75 1.21 10.30
N ARG A 158 -7.72 1.78 9.59
CA ARG A 158 -7.52 2.14 8.18
C ARG A 158 -6.56 3.31 8.01
N VAL A 159 -6.68 4.35 8.84
CA VAL A 159 -5.74 5.49 8.92
C VAL A 159 -4.34 4.99 9.25
N SER A 160 -4.26 4.11 10.25
CA SER A 160 -3.05 3.37 10.59
C SER A 160 -2.74 2.28 9.56
N GLY A 161 -3.30 2.32 8.35
CA GLY A 161 -3.03 1.52 7.16
C GLY A 161 -3.10 -0.01 7.27
N TYR A 162 -3.82 -0.58 8.24
CA TYR A 162 -4.02 -2.03 8.36
C TYR A 162 -4.80 -2.58 7.16
N SER A 163 -4.55 -3.84 6.79
CA SER A 163 -5.32 -4.48 5.70
C SER A 163 -6.76 -4.76 6.13
N TYR A 164 -7.69 -4.86 5.17
CA TYR A 164 -9.08 -5.21 5.49
C TYR A 164 -9.20 -6.56 6.20
N ALA A 165 -8.31 -7.51 5.92
CA ALA A 165 -8.27 -8.80 6.62
C ALA A 165 -7.90 -8.66 8.10
N GLN A 166 -6.92 -7.80 8.41
CA GLN A 166 -6.51 -7.52 9.80
C GLN A 166 -7.58 -6.74 10.55
N ILE A 167 -8.22 -5.77 9.88
CA ILE A 167 -9.34 -5.01 10.44
C ILE A 167 -10.52 -5.94 10.74
N ALA A 168 -10.87 -6.81 9.79
CA ALA A 168 -11.93 -7.80 9.92
C ALA A 168 -11.70 -8.72 11.13
N GLN A 169 -10.49 -9.24 11.27
CA GLN A 169 -10.09 -10.07 12.40
C GLN A 169 -10.23 -9.33 13.73
N LYS A 170 -9.75 -8.09 13.81
CA LYS A 170 -9.76 -7.31 15.06
C LYS A 170 -11.15 -6.77 15.43
N ALA A 171 -11.96 -6.43 14.44
CA ALA A 171 -13.31 -5.91 14.64
C ALA A 171 -14.40 -7.01 14.71
N GLY A 172 -14.04 -8.29 14.49
CA GLY A 172 -14.98 -9.41 14.51
C GLY A 172 -16.01 -9.38 13.37
N ILE A 173 -15.61 -8.90 12.18
CA ILE A 173 -16.49 -8.78 11.00
C ILE A 173 -15.86 -9.46 9.78
N SER A 174 -16.58 -9.55 8.67
CA SER A 174 -16.03 -10.05 7.41
C SER A 174 -15.16 -9.01 6.70
N GLU A 175 -14.24 -9.46 5.86
CA GLU A 175 -13.36 -8.58 5.07
C GLU A 175 -14.14 -7.68 4.09
N SER A 176 -15.25 -8.19 3.54
CA SER A 176 -16.15 -7.41 2.69
C SER A 176 -16.90 -6.35 3.51
N SER A 177 -17.37 -6.69 4.72
CA SER A 177 -17.98 -5.73 5.64
C SER A 177 -17.02 -4.61 6.04
N ALA A 178 -15.74 -4.92 6.27
CA ALA A 178 -14.72 -3.92 6.59
C ALA A 178 -14.54 -2.89 5.46
N ARG A 179 -14.51 -3.34 4.19
CA ARG A 179 -14.44 -2.46 3.01
C ARG A 179 -15.66 -1.56 2.89
N VAL A 180 -16.86 -2.14 3.01
CA VAL A 180 -18.12 -1.40 2.90
C VAL A 180 -18.21 -0.35 4.00
N LEU A 181 -17.81 -0.71 5.23
CA LEU A 181 -17.85 0.20 6.36
C LEU A 181 -16.87 1.36 6.18
N GLU A 182 -15.63 1.07 5.78
CA GLU A 182 -14.63 2.11 5.47
C GLU A 182 -15.12 3.08 4.40
N HIS A 183 -15.70 2.56 3.32
CA HIS A 183 -16.25 3.38 2.25
C HIS A 183 -17.34 4.31 2.78
N ARG A 184 -18.27 3.79 3.59
CA ARG A 184 -19.36 4.58 4.19
C ARG A 184 -18.82 5.68 5.11
N ILE A 185 -17.80 5.38 5.90
CA ILE A 185 -17.14 6.39 6.75
C ILE A 185 -16.57 7.51 5.89
N ARG A 186 -15.86 7.16 4.81
CA ARG A 186 -15.27 8.12 3.89
C ARG A 186 -16.32 9.00 3.22
N THR A 187 -17.39 8.42 2.68
CA THR A 187 -18.49 9.17 2.06
C THR A 187 -19.14 10.12 3.05
N TRP A 188 -19.44 9.64 4.27
CA TRP A 188 -20.02 10.47 5.31
C TRP A 188 -19.10 11.63 5.71
N LEU A 189 -17.79 11.39 5.85
CA LEU A 189 -16.83 12.46 6.15
C LEU A 189 -16.79 13.53 5.06
N LYS A 190 -16.82 13.16 3.77
CA LYS A 190 -16.89 14.13 2.66
C LYS A 190 -18.12 15.03 2.81
N GLU A 191 -19.30 14.43 2.95
CA GLU A 191 -20.55 15.18 3.10
C GLU A 191 -20.56 16.14 4.30
N GLN A 192 -19.96 15.73 5.44
CA GLN A 192 -19.89 16.59 6.62
C GLN A 192 -18.89 17.75 6.48
N LEU A 193 -17.81 17.53 5.73
CA LEU A 193 -16.82 18.57 5.46
C LEU A 193 -17.38 19.60 4.45
N GLU A 194 -18.04 19.16 3.39
CA GLU A 194 -18.70 20.03 2.39
C GLU A 194 -19.80 20.91 3.01
N LYS A 195 -20.61 20.35 3.92
CA LYS A 195 -21.63 21.11 4.69
C LYS A 195 -21.02 22.15 5.63
N GLY A 196 -19.77 21.95 6.03
CA GLY A 196 -19.03 22.89 6.85
C GLY A 196 -18.60 24.14 6.10
N GLU A 197 -18.18 23.98 4.85
CA GLU A 197 -17.71 25.07 4.01
C GLU A 197 -18.84 25.98 3.51
N THR A 198 -20.05 25.43 3.38
CA THR A 198 -21.24 26.19 2.95
C THR A 198 -21.74 27.12 4.06
N ASN A 199 -21.62 26.72 5.32
CA ASN A 199 -22.09 27.52 6.46
C ASN A 199 -21.17 28.70 6.82
N GLU A 200 -19.91 28.69 6.38
CA GLU A 200 -18.92 29.75 6.63
C GLU A 200 -18.88 30.81 5.52
N ARG A 201 -19.52 30.57 4.36
CA ARG A 201 -19.60 31.54 3.25
C ARG A 201 -20.84 32.43 3.28
N GLU A 202 -21.79 32.15 4.17
CA GLU A 202 -23.04 32.92 4.34
C GLU A 202 -23.05 33.85 5.58
N LEU A 203 -21.90 34.00 6.26
CA LEU A 203 -21.67 34.94 7.36
C LEU A 203 -20.62 35.99 6.95
#